data_AF-A0A1V5ZRZ2-F1
#
_entry.id   AF-A0A1V5ZRZ2-F1
#
_cell.length_a   1.000
_cell.length_b   1.000
_cell.length_c   1.000
_cell.angle_alpha   90.00
_cell.angle_beta   90.00
_cell.angle_gamma   90.00
#
_symmetry.space_group_name_H-M   'P 1'
#
loop_
_entity.id
_entity.type
_entity.pdbx_description
1 polymer ?
#
loop_
_entity_poly.entity_id
_entity_poly.type
_entity_poly.pdbx_seq_one_letter_code
_entity_poly.pdbx_strand_id
1 'polypeptide(L)'
;MRHRTLIAMLAPLPFIVTLALFLLAPGVAMCTDSSTATSRPEIILAWDNSGDFGPATPGTRTAGWQEALDACVAQRRDLYVKGGWGGRDAIYHVGETIRIPPTQDFHIDGGVYVVNWTGPADRDLLVVDSGMDCHFSFGILVYGGNGAALRVRPEHPVPIDNFAAFVDSDIRVSSIADPRPFERGRREGGAGVVFDTEKAQITHADFAFSAVLNFATCVVTPDAGRGFTLNSVSCAHLHTNADSSTLLDIGRQSRQNVFDMRIGVDQGAADVTGVRVQGRNNELRVNTRGGFSDGRHVVFEESAWGNQLNLSHRDTVFIPHKFLTDRAVTPTNQVTWAGAPPPIREIDATAGEFVYVQRLFPAVLRIVGGNVSSVVLVRGDDHVSYPPATERELVLSVGDTVRITSTAPPLLTIIPMKMR
;
A
#
# COMPACT_ATOMS: atom_id res chain seq x y z
N MET A 1 31.78 21.57 -38.29
CA MET A 1 33.04 20.98 -37.82
C MET A 1 32.73 19.65 -37.16
N ARG A 2 33.45 18.61 -37.54
CA ARG A 2 33.24 17.22 -37.15
C ARG A 2 33.93 16.94 -35.81
N HIS A 3 33.28 16.24 -34.89
CA HIS A 3 33.95 15.22 -34.08
C HIS A 3 33.02 14.03 -33.87
N ARG A 4 33.45 12.90 -34.44
CA ARG A 4 33.02 11.53 -34.16
C ARG A 4 33.93 11.00 -33.06
N THR A 5 33.40 10.28 -32.09
CA THR A 5 34.20 9.37 -31.24
C THR A 5 33.44 8.08 -31.01
N LEU A 6 34.21 6.99 -31.02
CA LEU A 6 33.88 5.61 -31.34
C LEU A 6 33.04 4.86 -30.29
N ILE A 7 32.26 3.93 -30.84
CA ILE A 7 31.67 2.74 -30.21
C ILE A 7 32.78 1.68 -30.03
N ALA A 8 32.90 1.08 -28.85
CA ALA A 8 33.62 -0.17 -28.65
C ALA A 8 32.65 -1.23 -28.10
N MET A 9 32.38 -2.24 -28.91
CA MET A 9 31.66 -3.47 -28.55
C MET A 9 32.62 -4.43 -27.83
N LEU A 10 32.18 -5.02 -26.72
CA LEU A 10 32.80 -6.18 -26.09
C LEU A 10 31.84 -7.38 -26.24
N ALA A 11 32.35 -8.45 -26.85
CA ALA A 11 31.68 -9.73 -27.02
C ALA A 11 31.96 -10.67 -25.82
N PRO A 12 31.10 -11.69 -25.57
CA PRO A 12 31.21 -12.57 -24.41
C PRO A 12 32.13 -13.79 -24.66
N LEU A 13 32.83 -14.23 -23.61
CA LEU A 13 33.52 -15.53 -23.55
C LEU A 13 32.57 -16.64 -23.06
N PRO A 14 32.65 -17.88 -23.60
CA PRO A 14 31.94 -19.04 -23.07
C PRO A 14 32.79 -19.80 -22.05
N PHE A 15 32.23 -20.08 -20.87
CA PHE A 15 32.76 -21.05 -19.91
C PHE A 15 32.15 -22.42 -20.21
N ILE A 16 32.96 -23.33 -20.74
CA ILE A 16 32.71 -24.77 -20.80
C ILE A 16 33.61 -25.40 -19.74
N VAL A 17 33.04 -26.04 -18.72
CA VAL A 17 33.79 -26.93 -17.83
C VAL A 17 33.09 -28.29 -17.76
N THR A 18 33.95 -29.28 -17.94
CA THR A 18 33.75 -30.67 -18.28
C THR A 18 33.23 -31.51 -17.11
N LEU A 19 32.21 -32.31 -17.36
CA LEU A 19 31.75 -33.42 -16.51
C LEU A 19 32.67 -34.63 -16.75
N ALA A 20 33.32 -35.15 -15.70
CA ALA A 20 34.07 -36.41 -15.76
C ALA A 20 33.61 -37.36 -14.66
N LEU A 21 33.11 -38.52 -15.12
CA LEU A 21 32.80 -39.73 -14.36
C LEU A 21 34.02 -40.25 -13.59
N PHE A 22 33.79 -40.73 -12.36
CA PHE A 22 34.57 -41.82 -11.77
C PHE A 22 33.64 -42.90 -11.21
N LEU A 23 33.88 -44.13 -11.66
CA LEU A 23 33.26 -45.37 -11.23
C LEU A 23 34.12 -46.06 -10.14
N LEU A 24 33.43 -46.55 -9.11
CA LEU A 24 33.58 -47.82 -8.38
C LEU A 24 34.85 -48.14 -7.57
N ALA A 25 34.64 -48.36 -6.25
CA ALA A 25 35.26 -49.40 -5.42
C ALA A 25 34.44 -49.62 -4.11
N PRO A 26 34.60 -50.71 -3.34
CA PRO A 26 33.47 -51.53 -2.88
C PRO A 26 33.18 -51.51 -1.36
N GLY A 27 31.93 -51.88 -1.04
CA GLY A 27 31.47 -52.67 0.10
C GLY A 27 32.11 -52.47 1.48
N VAL A 28 31.44 -51.69 2.33
CA VAL A 28 31.46 -51.90 3.78
C VAL A 28 30.01 -52.01 4.24
N ALA A 29 29.71 -53.10 4.94
CA ALA A 29 28.42 -53.36 5.56
C ALA A 29 28.07 -52.22 6.53
N MET A 30 27.07 -51.41 6.17
CA MET A 30 26.43 -50.53 7.15
C MET A 30 25.43 -51.36 7.94
N CYS A 31 25.69 -51.49 9.24
CA CYS A 31 24.65 -51.75 10.21
C CYS A 31 23.47 -50.83 9.91
N THR A 32 22.29 -51.42 9.75
CA THR A 32 21.02 -50.71 9.64
C THR A 32 20.77 -49.99 10.96
N ASP A 33 21.23 -48.76 11.06
CA ASP A 33 20.82 -47.85 12.11
C ASP A 33 19.34 -47.53 11.87
N SER A 34 18.53 -47.93 12.83
CA SER A 34 17.11 -47.68 12.91
C SER A 34 16.83 -46.17 12.90
N SER A 35 16.05 -45.73 11.91
CA SER A 35 15.28 -44.48 11.88
C SER A 35 16.05 -43.20 12.23
N THR A 36 16.87 -42.69 11.32
CA THR A 36 16.98 -41.23 11.16
C THR A 36 15.67 -40.74 10.57
N ALA A 37 14.68 -40.45 11.42
CA ALA A 37 13.53 -39.66 11.00
C ALA A 37 14.11 -38.35 10.42
N THR A 38 14.08 -38.20 9.10
CA THR A 38 14.43 -36.95 8.43
C THR A 38 13.60 -35.87 9.09
N SER A 39 14.24 -35.00 9.86
CA SER A 39 13.55 -33.90 10.52
C SER A 39 12.81 -33.14 9.44
N ARG A 40 11.48 -33.02 9.58
CA ARG A 40 10.69 -32.25 8.63
C ARG A 40 11.30 -30.85 8.51
N PRO A 41 11.32 -30.23 7.32
CA PRO A 41 11.89 -28.89 7.19
C PRO A 41 11.11 -27.85 8.01
N GLU A 42 9.83 -28.10 8.29
CA GLU A 42 8.92 -27.12 8.90
C GLU A 42 8.43 -27.58 10.27
N ILE A 43 8.28 -26.65 11.21
CA ILE A 43 7.46 -26.81 12.41
C ILE A 43 5.99 -26.74 11.99
N ILE A 44 5.15 -27.66 12.49
CA ILE A 44 3.72 -27.69 12.16
C ILE A 44 2.91 -27.16 13.33
N LEU A 45 2.18 -26.07 13.11
CA LEU A 45 1.18 -25.54 14.04
C LEU A 45 -0.22 -26.01 13.62
N ALA A 46 -0.93 -26.74 14.48
CA ALA A 46 -2.24 -27.30 14.15
C ALA A 46 -3.32 -27.01 15.20
N TRP A 47 -4.45 -26.47 14.75
CA TRP A 47 -5.60 -26.13 15.59
C TRP A 47 -6.22 -27.36 16.30
N ASP A 48 -6.10 -28.53 15.68
CA ASP A 48 -6.60 -29.82 16.20
C ASP A 48 -5.57 -30.56 17.05
N ASN A 49 -4.41 -29.94 17.35
CA ASN A 49 -3.29 -30.52 18.09
C ASN A 49 -2.63 -31.74 17.43
N SER A 50 -2.82 -31.93 16.13
CA SER A 50 -2.11 -32.98 15.37
C SER A 50 -0.71 -32.58 14.90
N GLY A 51 -0.31 -31.32 15.12
CA GLY A 51 0.99 -30.76 14.79
C GLY A 51 1.97 -30.83 15.97
N ASP A 52 3.12 -30.18 15.79
CA ASP A 52 4.13 -30.02 16.85
C ASP A 52 3.64 -29.08 17.96
N PHE A 53 2.85 -28.07 17.59
CA PHE A 53 2.22 -27.10 18.50
C PHE A 53 0.73 -26.91 18.17
N GLY A 54 -0.04 -26.40 19.13
CA GLY A 54 -1.47 -26.12 18.98
C GLY A 54 -2.13 -25.58 20.25
N PRO A 55 -3.48 -25.49 20.30
CA PRO A 55 -4.21 -25.01 21.47
C PRO A 55 -3.94 -25.75 22.79
N ALA A 56 -3.51 -27.02 22.72
CA ALA A 56 -3.15 -27.84 23.87
C ALA A 56 -1.68 -27.72 24.28
N THR A 57 -0.87 -26.90 23.59
CA THR A 57 0.52 -26.62 23.99
C THR A 57 0.53 -26.09 25.44
N PRO A 58 1.26 -26.74 26.37
CA PRO A 58 1.20 -26.39 27.78
C PRO A 58 1.52 -24.91 28.04
N GLY A 59 0.61 -24.21 28.70
CA GLY A 59 0.79 -22.81 29.11
C GLY A 59 0.62 -21.77 28.00
N THR A 60 0.30 -22.17 26.77
CA THR A 60 0.15 -21.21 25.66
C THR A 60 -0.99 -20.23 25.91
N ARG A 61 -0.75 -18.97 25.53
CA ARG A 61 -1.78 -17.92 25.44
C ARG A 61 -2.06 -17.49 23.99
N THR A 62 -1.42 -18.18 23.04
CA THR A 62 -1.47 -17.87 21.61
C THR A 62 -1.89 -19.08 20.78
N ALA A 63 -2.53 -20.07 21.41
CA ALA A 63 -2.93 -21.33 20.77
C ALA A 63 -1.78 -22.08 20.08
N GLY A 64 -0.58 -22.01 20.65
CA GLY A 64 0.64 -22.64 20.14
C GLY A 64 1.46 -21.79 19.18
N TRP A 65 0.97 -20.61 18.77
CA TRP A 65 1.65 -19.76 17.79
C TRP A 65 3.03 -19.27 18.25
N GLN A 66 3.11 -18.66 19.42
CA GLN A 66 4.37 -18.11 19.92
C GLN A 66 5.37 -19.23 20.15
N GLU A 67 4.93 -20.36 20.71
CA GLU A 67 5.80 -21.50 20.98
C GLU A 67 6.33 -22.14 19.69
N ALA A 68 5.50 -22.19 18.64
CA ALA A 68 5.93 -22.65 17.32
C ALA A 68 6.98 -21.72 16.70
N LEU A 69 6.80 -20.40 16.79
CA LEU A 69 7.78 -19.42 16.31
C LEU A 69 9.11 -19.51 17.08
N ASP A 70 9.06 -19.64 18.39
CA ASP A 70 10.24 -19.81 19.22
C ASP A 70 11.00 -21.10 18.83
N ALA A 71 10.28 -22.18 18.53
CA ALA A 71 10.86 -23.42 18.04
C ALA A 71 11.47 -23.28 16.63
N CYS A 72 10.83 -22.53 15.73
CA CYS A 72 11.36 -22.22 14.40
C CYS A 72 12.73 -21.54 14.50
N VAL A 73 12.84 -20.52 15.35
CA VAL A 73 14.12 -19.81 15.58
C VAL A 73 15.16 -20.72 16.20
N ALA A 74 14.79 -21.47 17.26
CA ALA A 74 15.71 -22.35 17.95
C ALA A 74 16.25 -23.48 17.06
N GLN A 75 15.42 -23.98 16.13
CA GLN A 75 15.73 -25.12 15.27
C GLN A 75 16.12 -24.73 13.84
N ARG A 76 16.05 -23.44 13.48
CA ARG A 76 16.27 -22.92 12.12
C ARG A 76 15.38 -23.62 11.09
N ARG A 77 14.08 -23.62 11.35
CA ARG A 77 13.05 -24.27 10.53
C ARG A 77 11.95 -23.28 10.20
N ASP A 78 11.31 -23.46 9.05
CA ASP A 78 10.13 -22.70 8.64
C ASP A 78 8.88 -23.10 9.44
N LEU A 79 7.81 -22.32 9.32
CA LEU A 79 6.53 -22.61 9.96
C LEU A 79 5.47 -22.97 8.92
N TYR A 80 4.83 -24.13 9.10
CA TYR A 80 3.60 -24.49 8.39
C TYR A 80 2.41 -24.45 9.35
N VAL A 81 1.36 -23.72 8.98
CA VAL A 81 0.12 -23.58 9.75
C VAL A 81 -0.99 -24.39 9.10
N LYS A 82 -1.46 -25.40 9.83
CA LYS A 82 -2.51 -26.29 9.36
C LYS A 82 -3.84 -25.55 9.28
N GLY A 83 -4.22 -25.15 8.06
CA GLY A 83 -5.57 -24.75 7.69
C GLY A 83 -6.23 -25.80 6.78
N GLY A 84 -7.31 -25.42 6.10
CA GLY A 84 -7.95 -26.31 5.14
C GLY A 84 -9.31 -25.87 4.63
N TRP A 85 -9.94 -26.77 3.88
CA TRP A 85 -11.27 -26.56 3.32
C TRP A 85 -12.28 -26.26 4.43
N GLY A 86 -13.16 -25.29 4.17
CA GLY A 86 -14.15 -24.81 5.14
C GLY A 86 -13.67 -23.61 5.95
N GLY A 87 -12.36 -23.48 6.25
CA GLY A 87 -11.69 -22.34 6.91
C GLY A 87 -12.19 -21.96 8.32
N ARG A 88 -13.47 -22.23 8.62
CA ARG A 88 -14.20 -21.90 9.84
C ARG A 88 -13.97 -22.90 10.97
N ASP A 89 -13.46 -24.09 10.65
CA ASP A 89 -13.17 -25.10 11.68
C ASP A 89 -11.77 -24.91 12.28
N ALA A 90 -10.83 -24.42 11.47
CA ALA A 90 -9.46 -24.16 11.89
C ALA A 90 -9.32 -22.80 12.59
N ILE A 91 -9.79 -22.69 13.83
CA ILE A 91 -9.74 -21.45 14.61
C ILE A 91 -8.68 -21.54 15.72
N TYR A 92 -7.75 -20.59 15.69
CA TYR A 92 -6.77 -20.35 16.75
C TYR A 92 -7.22 -19.16 17.59
N HIS A 93 -7.65 -19.41 18.84
CA HIS A 93 -8.03 -18.35 19.77
C HIS A 93 -6.81 -17.82 20.50
N VAL A 94 -6.54 -16.53 20.34
CA VAL A 94 -5.28 -15.91 20.75
C VAL A 94 -5.57 -14.81 21.77
N GLY A 95 -5.11 -15.01 23.00
CA GLY A 95 -5.29 -14.08 24.12
C GLY A 95 -4.13 -13.09 24.30
N GLU A 96 -3.04 -13.27 23.56
CA GLU A 96 -1.87 -12.40 23.59
C GLU A 96 -1.27 -12.16 22.21
N THR A 97 -0.59 -11.02 22.05
CA THR A 97 0.08 -10.67 20.79
C THR A 97 1.04 -11.76 20.36
N ILE A 98 0.86 -12.27 19.14
CA ILE A 98 1.84 -13.12 18.46
C ILE A 98 2.96 -12.21 17.96
N ARG A 99 4.21 -12.54 18.30
CA ARG A 99 5.39 -11.78 17.90
C ARG A 99 6.27 -12.62 17.01
N ILE A 100 6.34 -12.26 15.73
CA ILE A 100 7.35 -12.80 14.82
C ILE A 100 8.63 -12.01 15.08
N PRO A 101 9.70 -12.68 15.54
CA PRO A 101 10.97 -12.03 15.87
C PRO A 101 11.68 -11.58 14.60
N PRO A 102 12.81 -10.86 14.71
CA PRO A 102 13.67 -10.58 13.58
C PRO A 102 14.05 -11.87 12.85
N THR A 103 13.77 -11.91 11.57
CA THR A 103 13.98 -13.10 10.73
C THR A 103 14.73 -12.73 9.48
N GLN A 104 15.43 -13.71 8.92
CA GLN A 104 16.10 -13.61 7.64
C GLN A 104 16.10 -14.99 6.99
N ASP A 105 15.79 -15.06 5.71
CA ASP A 105 15.64 -16.31 4.95
C ASP A 105 14.60 -17.25 5.60
N PHE A 106 13.42 -16.72 5.96
CA PHE A 106 12.41 -17.43 6.75
C PHE A 106 11.03 -17.41 6.09
N HIS A 107 10.34 -18.55 6.17
CA HIS A 107 9.02 -18.73 5.58
C HIS A 107 7.96 -19.12 6.62
N ILE A 108 6.80 -18.48 6.53
CA ILE A 108 5.55 -18.97 7.11
C ILE A 108 4.57 -19.27 5.97
N ASP A 109 4.08 -20.50 5.90
CA ASP A 109 3.03 -20.92 4.97
C ASP A 109 1.87 -21.61 5.70
N GLY A 110 0.76 -21.85 5.01
CA GLY A 110 -0.36 -22.59 5.56
C GLY A 110 -1.58 -22.69 4.66
N GLY A 111 -2.52 -23.51 5.12
CA GLY A 111 -3.87 -23.53 4.55
C GLY A 111 -4.70 -22.32 4.98
N VAL A 112 -6.01 -22.31 4.67
CA VAL A 112 -6.92 -21.28 5.20
C VAL A 112 -7.30 -21.63 6.65
N TYR A 113 -7.01 -20.73 7.58
CA TYR A 113 -7.37 -20.81 9.00
C TYR A 113 -7.79 -19.44 9.53
N VAL A 114 -8.31 -19.36 10.75
CA VAL A 114 -8.68 -18.13 11.44
C VAL A 114 -7.81 -17.93 12.68
N VAL A 115 -7.18 -16.78 12.81
CA VAL A 115 -6.61 -16.28 14.07
C VAL A 115 -7.62 -15.33 14.69
N ASN A 116 -8.25 -15.74 15.78
CA ASN A 116 -9.31 -14.99 16.42
C ASN A 116 -8.80 -14.35 17.72
N TRP A 117 -8.79 -13.02 17.76
CA TRP A 117 -8.38 -12.26 18.94
C TRP A 117 -9.36 -12.42 20.09
N THR A 118 -8.85 -12.85 21.24
CA THR A 118 -9.59 -12.88 22.52
C THR A 118 -8.82 -12.15 23.62
N GLY A 119 -7.77 -11.42 23.27
CA GLY A 119 -6.90 -10.72 24.21
C GLY A 119 -7.38 -9.31 24.58
N PRO A 120 -6.58 -8.56 25.37
CA PRO A 120 -6.88 -7.19 25.76
C PRO A 120 -7.08 -6.26 24.56
N ALA A 121 -7.95 -5.25 24.70
CA ALA A 121 -8.24 -4.31 23.62
C ALA A 121 -7.06 -3.40 23.28
N ASP A 122 -6.13 -3.15 24.19
CA ASP A 122 -4.99 -2.22 24.01
C ASP A 122 -3.75 -2.88 23.36
N ARG A 123 -3.85 -4.13 22.92
CA ARG A 123 -2.73 -4.89 22.32
C ARG A 123 -3.01 -5.26 20.88
N ASP A 124 -1.96 -5.32 20.07
CA ASP A 124 -2.03 -5.84 18.70
C ASP A 124 -2.22 -7.36 18.68
N LEU A 125 -2.80 -7.92 17.61
CA LEU A 125 -2.92 -9.38 17.44
C LEU A 125 -1.61 -10.00 16.93
N LEU A 126 -1.06 -9.50 15.83
CA LEU A 126 0.17 -9.99 15.23
C LEU A 126 1.14 -8.83 14.99
N VAL A 127 2.36 -8.97 15.48
CA VAL A 127 3.46 -8.03 15.26
C VAL A 127 4.60 -8.75 14.55
N VAL A 128 4.98 -8.24 13.39
CA VAL A 128 6.16 -8.65 12.63
C VAL A 128 7.26 -7.64 12.89
N ASP A 129 8.39 -8.10 13.41
CA ASP A 129 9.60 -7.29 13.59
C ASP A 129 10.33 -7.12 12.24
N SER A 130 11.66 -7.01 12.28
CA SER A 130 12.50 -6.94 11.09
C SER A 130 12.46 -8.24 10.27
N GLY A 131 12.66 -8.09 8.97
CA GLY A 131 12.65 -9.18 7.99
C GLY A 131 13.55 -8.83 6.82
N MET A 132 14.31 -9.82 6.34
CA MET A 132 15.07 -9.74 5.09
C MET A 132 14.93 -11.06 4.35
N ASP A 133 14.51 -11.03 3.08
CA ASP A 133 14.25 -12.25 2.29
C ASP A 133 13.27 -13.20 3.00
N CYS A 134 12.20 -12.63 3.57
CA CYS A 134 11.17 -13.38 4.29
C CYS A 134 9.86 -13.44 3.50
N HIS A 135 9.19 -14.59 3.59
CA HIS A 135 7.88 -14.82 2.98
C HIS A 135 6.87 -15.17 4.05
N PHE A 136 5.75 -14.44 4.12
CA PHE A 136 4.73 -14.68 5.13
C PHE A 136 3.35 -14.83 4.51
N SER A 137 2.75 -16.01 4.64
CA SER A 137 1.37 -16.28 4.23
C SER A 137 0.50 -16.56 5.45
N PHE A 138 -0.51 -15.71 5.64
CA PHE A 138 -1.45 -15.80 6.74
C PHE A 138 -2.88 -16.07 6.27
N GLY A 139 -3.62 -16.78 7.12
CA GLY A 139 -5.05 -17.00 6.97
C GLY A 139 -5.89 -15.73 7.22
N ILE A 140 -6.99 -15.88 7.96
CA ILE A 140 -7.92 -14.81 8.29
C ILE A 140 -7.58 -14.29 9.69
N LEU A 141 -7.40 -12.98 9.83
CA LEU A 141 -7.19 -12.32 11.12
C LEU A 141 -8.51 -11.65 11.56
N VAL A 142 -9.06 -12.07 12.69
CA VAL A 142 -10.25 -11.45 13.30
C VAL A 142 -9.82 -10.70 14.55
N TYR A 143 -9.99 -9.37 14.54
CA TYR A 143 -9.44 -8.50 15.56
C TYR A 143 -10.40 -7.37 15.93
N GLY A 144 -10.82 -7.33 17.20
CA GLY A 144 -11.72 -6.30 17.75
C GLY A 144 -11.07 -5.36 18.76
N GLY A 145 -9.75 -5.33 18.83
CA GLY A 145 -9.02 -4.41 19.72
C GLY A 145 -8.81 -3.02 19.12
N ASN A 146 -8.21 -2.14 19.91
CA ASN A 146 -7.87 -0.75 19.59
C ASN A 146 -6.49 -0.57 18.95
N GLY A 147 -5.65 -1.61 18.97
CA GLY A 147 -4.35 -1.67 18.28
C GLY A 147 -4.50 -2.08 16.81
N ALA A 148 -3.57 -2.91 16.32
CA ALA A 148 -3.56 -3.43 14.96
C ALA A 148 -3.86 -4.94 14.93
N ALA A 149 -4.61 -5.40 13.93
CA ALA A 149 -4.69 -6.83 13.66
C ALA A 149 -3.33 -7.37 13.18
N LEU A 150 -2.70 -6.64 12.26
CA LEU A 150 -1.32 -6.85 11.81
C LEU A 150 -0.53 -5.54 11.93
N ARG A 151 0.59 -5.57 12.66
CA ARG A 151 1.59 -4.51 12.65
C ARG A 151 2.90 -5.01 12.09
N VAL A 152 3.48 -4.29 11.13
CA VAL A 152 4.87 -4.48 10.70
C VAL A 152 5.69 -3.36 11.33
N ARG A 153 6.58 -3.71 12.25
CA ARG A 153 7.39 -2.78 13.04
C ARG A 153 8.83 -3.29 13.16
N PRO A 154 9.68 -3.05 12.14
CA PRO A 154 11.09 -3.41 12.25
C PRO A 154 11.74 -2.59 13.36
N GLU A 155 12.26 -3.27 14.37
CA GLU A 155 12.85 -2.66 15.57
C GLU A 155 14.21 -3.27 15.90
N HIS A 156 14.35 -4.60 15.82
CA HIS A 156 15.58 -5.29 16.19
C HIS A 156 16.35 -5.79 14.96
N PRO A 157 17.69 -5.95 15.05
CA PRO A 157 18.50 -6.41 13.92
C PRO A 157 18.11 -7.80 13.41
N VAL A 158 18.10 -7.98 12.09
CA VAL A 158 17.97 -9.31 11.48
C VAL A 158 19.20 -10.20 11.81
N PRO A 159 19.06 -11.55 11.86
CA PRO A 159 20.10 -12.41 12.41
C PRO A 159 21.43 -12.46 11.64
N ILE A 160 21.45 -12.25 10.32
CA ILE A 160 22.67 -12.40 9.49
C ILE A 160 23.28 -11.02 9.22
N ASP A 161 22.52 -10.09 8.66
CA ASP A 161 23.04 -8.76 8.29
C ASP A 161 23.12 -7.75 9.44
N ASN A 162 22.51 -8.05 10.59
CA ASN A 162 22.66 -7.30 11.84
C ASN A 162 22.29 -5.80 11.74
N PHE A 163 21.22 -5.47 11.02
CA PHE A 163 20.53 -4.18 11.11
C PHE A 163 19.02 -4.35 11.13
N ALA A 164 18.30 -3.38 11.68
CA ALA A 164 16.84 -3.41 11.71
C ALA A 164 16.28 -2.84 10.40
N ALA A 165 15.41 -3.60 9.74
CA ALA A 165 14.63 -3.20 8.56
C ALA A 165 13.58 -4.27 8.25
N PHE A 166 12.55 -3.90 7.51
CA PHE A 166 11.72 -4.86 6.78
C PHE A 166 11.97 -4.64 5.30
N VAL A 167 12.69 -5.55 4.65
CA VAL A 167 13.22 -5.38 3.30
C VAL A 167 13.19 -6.67 2.51
N ASP A 168 13.00 -6.58 1.20
CA ASP A 168 13.02 -7.72 0.27
C ASP A 168 12.14 -8.88 0.77
N SER A 169 10.97 -8.56 1.32
CA SER A 169 10.09 -9.51 2.00
C SER A 169 8.65 -9.28 1.59
N ASP A 170 7.81 -10.31 1.70
CA ASP A 170 6.38 -10.18 1.41
C ASP A 170 5.44 -10.73 2.48
N ILE A 171 4.28 -10.10 2.60
CA ILE A 171 3.18 -10.56 3.44
C ILE A 171 1.92 -10.71 2.61
N ARG A 172 1.36 -11.92 2.64
CA ARG A 172 0.07 -12.29 2.07
C ARG A 172 -0.90 -12.60 3.20
N VAL A 173 -2.09 -12.00 3.17
CA VAL A 173 -3.15 -12.32 4.13
C VAL A 173 -4.46 -12.58 3.41
N SER A 174 -5.14 -13.66 3.78
CA SER A 174 -6.45 -13.97 3.21
C SER A 174 -7.45 -12.86 3.51
N SER A 175 -7.73 -12.57 4.79
CA SER A 175 -8.63 -11.47 5.15
C SER A 175 -8.33 -10.93 6.54
N ILE A 176 -8.60 -9.65 6.78
CA ILE A 176 -8.45 -9.00 8.08
C ILE A 176 -9.75 -8.28 8.40
N ALA A 177 -10.42 -8.65 9.49
CA ALA A 177 -11.76 -8.18 9.78
C ALA A 177 -11.97 -7.82 11.25
N ASP A 178 -12.75 -6.76 11.49
CA ASP A 178 -13.44 -6.55 12.78
C ASP A 178 -14.40 -7.72 13.07
N PRO A 179 -14.64 -8.12 14.35
CA PRO A 179 -15.49 -9.26 14.68
C PRO A 179 -16.96 -9.09 14.29
N ARG A 180 -17.38 -7.87 13.94
CA ARG A 180 -18.72 -7.53 13.46
C ARG A 180 -18.65 -6.98 12.04
N PRO A 181 -18.09 -7.73 11.07
CA PRO A 181 -17.63 -7.19 9.79
C PRO A 181 -18.75 -6.63 8.90
N PHE A 182 -19.98 -7.10 9.13
CA PHE A 182 -21.17 -6.73 8.36
C PHE A 182 -22.18 -5.94 9.18
N GLU A 183 -21.79 -5.44 10.35
CA GLU A 183 -22.62 -4.59 11.18
C GLU A 183 -22.22 -3.13 11.01
N ARG A 184 -23.20 -2.30 10.63
CA ARG A 184 -23.02 -0.86 10.58
C ARG A 184 -22.77 -0.29 11.98
N GLY A 185 -21.99 0.79 12.03
CA GLY A 185 -21.84 1.65 13.20
C GLY A 185 -20.45 2.21 13.31
N ARG A 186 -20.23 3.17 14.21
CA ARG A 186 -18.89 3.70 14.43
C ARG A 186 -17.95 2.62 15.01
N ARG A 187 -16.68 2.69 14.66
CA ARG A 187 -15.60 1.95 15.34
C ARG A 187 -14.76 2.98 16.09
N GLU A 188 -14.62 2.78 17.40
CA GLU A 188 -13.97 3.76 18.29
C GLU A 188 -12.44 3.70 18.20
N GLY A 189 -11.89 2.59 17.72
CA GLY A 189 -10.46 2.39 17.53
C GLY A 189 -10.18 1.18 16.63
N GLY A 190 -8.90 0.79 16.59
CA GLY A 190 -8.46 -0.39 15.87
C GLY A 190 -8.10 -0.11 14.42
N ALA A 191 -7.05 -0.79 13.97
CA ALA A 191 -6.66 -0.83 12.57
C ALA A 191 -6.50 -2.27 12.08
N GLY A 192 -6.80 -2.50 10.81
CA GLY A 192 -6.54 -3.80 10.19
C GLY A 192 -5.04 -4.03 10.02
N VAL A 193 -4.38 -3.09 9.34
CA VAL A 193 -2.93 -3.13 9.09
C VAL A 193 -2.29 -1.81 9.50
N VAL A 194 -1.17 -1.89 10.22
CA VAL A 194 -0.33 -0.73 10.55
C VAL A 194 1.11 -0.98 10.14
N PHE A 195 1.63 -0.11 9.28
CA PHE A 195 3.05 -0.04 8.98
C PHE A 195 3.72 0.99 9.90
N ASP A 196 4.61 0.52 10.76
CA ASP A 196 5.21 1.31 11.84
C ASP A 196 6.72 1.42 11.60
N THR A 197 7.15 2.61 11.19
CA THR A 197 8.57 2.88 10.88
C THR A 197 9.28 3.67 11.96
N GLU A 198 8.76 3.67 13.20
CA GLU A 198 9.33 4.47 14.28
C GLU A 198 10.81 4.14 14.51
N LYS A 199 11.17 2.85 14.45
CA LYS A 199 12.52 2.36 14.77
C LYS A 199 13.38 2.15 13.53
N ALA A 200 12.85 1.49 12.51
CA ALA A 200 13.53 1.23 11.25
C ALA A 200 12.60 1.38 10.03
N GLN A 201 13.19 1.35 8.83
CA GLN A 201 12.47 1.54 7.57
C GLN A 201 11.79 0.25 7.10
N ILE A 202 10.71 0.43 6.33
CA ILE A 202 10.07 -0.63 5.54
C ILE A 202 10.25 -0.26 4.06
N THR A 203 11.01 -1.06 3.32
CA THR A 203 11.36 -0.73 1.93
C THR A 203 11.49 -1.96 1.06
N HIS A 204 11.18 -1.85 -0.24
CA HIS A 204 11.26 -2.99 -1.17
C HIS A 204 10.45 -4.22 -0.70
N ALA A 205 9.31 -3.99 -0.06
CA ALA A 205 8.44 -5.05 0.43
C ALA A 205 7.10 -5.09 -0.32
N ASP A 206 6.54 -6.29 -0.44
CA ASP A 206 5.26 -6.53 -1.09
C ASP A 206 4.20 -6.97 -0.07
N PHE A 207 3.05 -6.29 -0.07
CA PHE A 207 1.95 -6.57 0.83
C PHE A 207 0.68 -6.84 0.01
N ALA A 208 0.04 -7.98 0.23
CA ALA A 208 -1.20 -8.32 -0.46
C ALA A 208 -2.27 -8.89 0.47
N PHE A 209 -3.46 -8.30 0.37
CA PHE A 209 -4.61 -8.65 1.21
C PHE A 209 -5.81 -8.99 0.32
N SER A 210 -6.51 -10.10 0.56
CA SER A 210 -7.75 -10.33 -0.22
C SER A 210 -8.87 -9.41 0.27
N ALA A 211 -8.99 -9.20 1.58
CA ALA A 211 -9.88 -8.20 2.14
C ALA A 211 -9.35 -7.59 3.45
N VAL A 212 -9.58 -6.30 3.65
CA VAL A 212 -9.45 -5.64 4.96
C VAL A 212 -10.71 -4.83 5.18
N LEU A 213 -11.40 -5.06 6.30
CA LEU A 213 -12.71 -4.43 6.49
C LEU A 213 -13.07 -4.05 7.91
N ASN A 214 -13.83 -2.95 7.96
CA ASN A 214 -14.68 -2.57 9.08
C ASN A 214 -13.94 -2.15 10.37
N PHE A 215 -12.76 -1.55 10.21
CA PHE A 215 -11.99 -0.90 11.27
C PHE A 215 -12.22 0.62 11.31
N ALA A 216 -11.76 1.30 12.37
CA ALA A 216 -11.70 2.76 12.38
C ALA A 216 -10.80 3.27 11.25
N THR A 217 -9.65 2.62 11.04
CA THR A 217 -8.87 2.74 9.80
C THR A 217 -8.42 1.37 9.30
N CYS A 218 -8.71 1.00 8.06
CA CYS A 218 -8.40 -0.36 7.60
C CYS A 218 -6.89 -0.57 7.37
N VAL A 219 -6.23 0.33 6.65
CA VAL A 219 -4.78 0.29 6.41
C VAL A 219 -4.15 1.64 6.73
N VAL A 220 -3.08 1.64 7.54
CA VAL A 220 -2.35 2.84 7.98
C VAL A 220 -0.89 2.71 7.59
N THR A 221 -0.38 3.66 6.81
CA THR A 221 1.06 3.83 6.58
C THR A 221 1.61 4.96 7.47
N PRO A 222 2.93 5.02 7.72
CA PRO A 222 3.46 5.84 8.79
C PRO A 222 3.46 7.34 8.44
N ASP A 223 3.04 8.15 9.40
CA ASP A 223 3.14 9.61 9.32
C ASP A 223 4.52 10.14 9.75
N ALA A 224 5.16 9.47 10.72
CA ALA A 224 6.51 9.74 11.20
C ALA A 224 7.35 8.46 11.21
N GLY A 225 8.68 8.61 11.31
CA GLY A 225 9.60 7.47 11.39
C GLY A 225 10.72 7.52 10.35
N ARG A 226 11.26 6.33 10.02
CA ARG A 226 12.45 6.13 9.19
C ARG A 226 12.17 5.97 7.70
N GLY A 227 10.91 5.84 7.30
CA GLY A 227 10.50 5.81 5.89
C GLY A 227 9.71 4.56 5.51
N PHE A 228 8.70 4.76 4.67
CA PHE A 228 7.92 3.70 4.01
C PHE A 228 8.04 3.91 2.50
N THR A 229 8.95 3.19 1.85
CA THR A 229 9.39 3.54 0.49
C THR A 229 9.54 2.36 -0.44
N LEU A 230 9.26 2.54 -1.73
CA LEU A 230 9.51 1.50 -2.74
C LEU A 230 8.77 0.18 -2.44
N ASN A 231 7.63 0.26 -1.76
CA ASN A 231 6.79 -0.89 -1.43
C ASN A 231 5.62 -1.02 -2.40
N SER A 232 5.09 -2.22 -2.54
CA SER A 232 3.80 -2.50 -3.18
C SER A 232 2.78 -2.89 -2.12
N VAL A 233 1.61 -2.25 -2.12
CA VAL A 233 0.51 -2.60 -1.23
C VAL A 233 -0.74 -2.84 -2.06
N SER A 234 -1.30 -4.04 -2.00
CA SER A 234 -2.48 -4.41 -2.77
C SER A 234 -3.61 -4.93 -1.88
N CYS A 235 -4.84 -4.51 -2.16
CA CYS A 235 -6.03 -5.06 -1.52
C CYS A 235 -7.15 -5.29 -2.53
N ALA A 236 -7.57 -6.56 -2.65
CA ALA A 236 -8.60 -6.95 -3.60
C ALA A 236 -10.01 -6.51 -3.18
N HIS A 237 -10.23 -6.30 -1.88
CA HIS A 237 -11.48 -5.76 -1.35
C HIS A 237 -11.24 -4.99 -0.05
N LEU A 238 -11.04 -3.68 -0.16
CA LEU A 238 -10.87 -2.78 0.97
C LEU A 238 -12.19 -2.04 1.20
N HIS A 239 -12.93 -2.39 2.25
CA HIS A 239 -14.30 -1.89 2.39
C HIS A 239 -14.77 -1.79 3.82
N THR A 240 -15.86 -1.09 4.07
CA THR A 240 -16.32 -0.86 5.44
C THR A 240 -17.83 -0.69 5.54
N ASN A 241 -18.37 -1.18 6.65
CA ASN A 241 -19.71 -0.84 7.15
C ASN A 241 -19.61 0.19 8.29
N ALA A 242 -18.39 0.59 8.68
CA ALA A 242 -18.16 1.45 9.81
C ALA A 242 -18.32 2.94 9.43
N ASP A 243 -19.19 3.64 10.15
CA ASP A 243 -19.35 5.09 9.96
C ASP A 243 -18.05 5.82 10.36
N SER A 244 -17.73 6.90 9.64
CA SER A 244 -16.52 7.71 9.84
C SER A 244 -15.19 6.96 9.74
N SER A 245 -15.18 5.80 9.07
CA SER A 245 -13.98 5.00 8.83
C SER A 245 -13.10 5.62 7.74
N THR A 246 -11.79 5.36 7.80
CA THR A 246 -10.86 5.59 6.69
C THR A 246 -10.40 4.25 6.14
N LEU A 247 -10.52 4.03 4.83
CA LEU A 247 -10.11 2.74 4.27
C LEU A 247 -8.58 2.64 4.15
N LEU A 248 -7.93 3.67 3.62
CA LEU A 248 -6.48 3.75 3.51
C LEU A 248 -6.00 5.14 3.93
N ASP A 249 -5.13 5.20 4.94
CA ASP A 249 -4.43 6.42 5.33
C ASP A 249 -2.94 6.34 4.95
N ILE A 250 -2.52 7.15 3.98
CA ILE A 250 -1.16 7.20 3.45
C ILE A 250 -0.41 8.34 4.13
N GLY A 251 0.28 8.04 5.23
CA GLY A 251 1.04 9.00 6.04
C GLY A 251 2.23 9.63 5.32
N ARG A 252 2.77 10.72 5.90
CA ARG A 252 3.83 11.57 5.30
C ARG A 252 5.16 10.86 5.02
N GLN A 253 5.47 9.74 5.67
CA GLN A 253 6.68 8.97 5.36
C GLN A 253 6.55 8.10 4.11
N SER A 254 5.35 8.03 3.52
CA SER A 254 5.09 7.24 2.31
C SER A 254 5.59 7.96 1.08
N ARG A 255 6.60 7.40 0.42
CA ARG A 255 7.08 7.89 -0.88
C ARG A 255 7.46 6.77 -1.83
N GLN A 256 7.20 6.97 -3.13
CA GLN A 256 7.59 6.02 -4.19
C GLN A 256 7.00 4.62 -3.98
N ASN A 257 5.83 4.53 -3.35
CA ASN A 257 5.11 3.26 -3.21
C ASN A 257 4.06 3.11 -4.32
N VAL A 258 3.64 1.87 -4.56
CA VAL A 258 2.50 1.53 -5.40
C VAL A 258 1.38 1.01 -4.51
N PHE A 259 0.20 1.62 -4.60
CA PHE A 259 -1.02 1.17 -3.92
C PHE A 259 -2.05 0.71 -4.95
N ASP A 260 -2.44 -0.58 -4.94
CA ASP A 260 -3.48 -1.16 -5.81
C ASP A 260 -4.70 -1.56 -4.98
N MET A 261 -5.75 -0.74 -5.02
CA MET A 261 -6.86 -0.80 -4.06
C MET A 261 -8.21 -0.87 -4.77
N ARG A 262 -9.03 -1.84 -4.36
CA ARG A 262 -10.46 -1.89 -4.70
C ARG A 262 -11.27 -1.44 -3.49
N ILE A 263 -11.73 -0.20 -3.50
CA ILE A 263 -12.36 0.46 -2.35
C ILE A 263 -13.90 0.52 -2.45
N GLY A 264 -14.59 0.47 -1.32
CA GLY A 264 -16.03 0.73 -1.31
C GLY A 264 -16.65 0.87 0.07
N VAL A 265 -17.81 1.51 0.11
CA VAL A 265 -18.65 1.61 1.30
C VAL A 265 -19.79 0.60 1.19
N ASP A 266 -20.03 -0.13 2.27
CA ASP A 266 -21.15 -1.06 2.40
C ASP A 266 -22.25 -0.52 3.29
N GLN A 267 -23.46 -1.05 3.05
CA GLN A 267 -24.65 -0.88 3.89
C GLN A 267 -24.97 0.59 4.26
N GLY A 268 -24.52 1.55 3.46
CA GLY A 268 -24.76 2.97 3.68
C GLY A 268 -24.05 3.55 4.90
N ALA A 269 -22.86 3.05 5.25
CA ALA A 269 -22.02 3.69 6.26
C ALA A 269 -21.75 5.15 5.87
N ALA A 270 -21.87 6.05 6.85
CA ALA A 270 -21.78 7.49 6.65
C ALA A 270 -20.36 8.00 6.86
N ASP A 271 -20.03 9.13 6.22
CA ASP A 271 -18.78 9.88 6.44
C ASP A 271 -17.47 9.08 6.26
N VAL A 272 -17.51 8.02 5.47
CA VAL A 272 -16.34 7.20 5.15
C VAL A 272 -15.40 7.97 4.22
N THR A 273 -14.10 7.94 4.51
CA THR A 273 -13.05 8.38 3.60
C THR A 273 -12.41 7.16 2.94
N GLY A 274 -12.35 7.14 1.60
CA GLY A 274 -11.72 6.07 0.85
C GLY A 274 -10.20 6.08 1.07
N VAL A 275 -9.51 6.95 0.36
CA VAL A 275 -8.06 7.10 0.49
C VAL A 275 -7.73 8.50 0.99
N ARG A 276 -7.01 8.60 2.10
CA ARG A 276 -6.42 9.84 2.58
C ARG A 276 -4.93 9.83 2.26
N VAL A 277 -4.43 10.89 1.63
CA VAL A 277 -3.05 10.96 1.15
C VAL A 277 -2.36 12.15 1.79
N GLN A 278 -1.32 11.89 2.57
CA GLN A 278 -0.39 12.88 3.12
C GLN A 278 1.03 12.70 2.57
N GLY A 279 1.37 11.48 2.13
CA GLY A 279 2.62 11.13 1.48
C GLY A 279 2.78 11.72 0.07
N ARG A 280 3.93 11.45 -0.55
CA ARG A 280 4.35 12.10 -1.81
C ARG A 280 4.91 11.11 -2.82
N ASN A 281 4.83 11.42 -4.11
CA ASN A 281 5.42 10.61 -5.18
C ASN A 281 4.98 9.14 -5.15
N ASN A 282 3.75 8.84 -4.75
CA ASN A 282 3.19 7.49 -4.79
C ASN A 282 2.37 7.29 -6.07
N GLU A 283 2.31 6.04 -6.55
CA GLU A 283 1.35 5.61 -7.56
C GLU A 283 0.15 4.97 -6.87
N LEU A 284 -1.06 5.45 -7.16
CA LEU A 284 -2.30 4.94 -6.61
C LEU A 284 -3.17 4.41 -7.75
N ARG A 285 -3.48 3.12 -7.74
CA ARG A 285 -4.42 2.46 -8.65
C ARG A 285 -5.68 2.15 -7.88
N VAL A 286 -6.69 2.99 -8.02
CA VAL A 286 -7.92 2.92 -7.22
C VAL A 286 -9.09 2.55 -8.11
N ASN A 287 -9.69 1.39 -7.83
CA ASN A 287 -11.00 1.01 -8.37
C ASN A 287 -12.04 1.16 -7.26
N THR A 288 -13.12 1.88 -7.52
CA THR A 288 -14.12 2.20 -6.51
C THR A 288 -15.53 1.90 -6.97
N ARG A 289 -16.29 1.22 -6.12
CA ARG A 289 -17.74 0.97 -6.33
C ARG A 289 -18.64 2.09 -5.80
N GLY A 290 -18.04 3.12 -5.20
CA GLY A 290 -18.73 4.28 -4.62
C GLY A 290 -19.25 4.05 -3.20
N GLY A 291 -20.25 4.85 -2.83
CA GLY A 291 -20.85 4.90 -1.50
C GLY A 291 -20.18 5.91 -0.54
N PHE A 292 -19.19 6.66 -1.01
CA PHE A 292 -18.58 7.76 -0.29
C PHE A 292 -19.39 9.04 -0.49
N SER A 293 -19.31 9.98 0.47
CA SER A 293 -19.80 11.34 0.26
C SER A 293 -18.92 12.12 -0.71
N ASP A 294 -19.46 13.21 -1.25
CA ASP A 294 -18.75 14.04 -2.23
C ASP A 294 -17.36 14.45 -1.72
N GLY A 295 -16.37 14.25 -2.58
CA GLY A 295 -14.97 14.61 -2.31
C GLY A 295 -14.23 13.65 -1.37
N ARG A 296 -14.83 12.52 -0.98
CA ARG A 296 -14.25 11.58 0.01
C ARG A 296 -13.69 10.28 -0.58
N HIS A 297 -13.77 10.05 -1.89
CA HIS A 297 -13.16 8.82 -2.45
C HIS A 297 -11.64 8.89 -2.30
N VAL A 298 -11.03 10.03 -2.65
CA VAL A 298 -9.63 10.33 -2.38
C VAL A 298 -9.47 11.76 -1.90
N VAL A 299 -8.72 11.95 -0.82
CA VAL A 299 -8.40 13.25 -0.25
C VAL A 299 -6.89 13.43 -0.27
N PHE A 300 -6.39 14.35 -1.11
CA PHE A 300 -5.02 14.82 -1.02
C PHE A 300 -4.96 15.90 0.05
N GLU A 301 -4.22 15.65 1.13
CA GLU A 301 -4.01 16.60 2.21
C GLU A 301 -2.88 17.59 1.85
N GLU A 302 -2.72 18.63 2.68
CA GLU A 302 -1.79 19.75 2.43
C GLU A 302 -0.36 19.33 2.09
N SER A 303 0.15 18.28 2.73
CA SER A 303 1.51 17.78 2.53
C SER A 303 1.67 16.87 1.30
N ALA A 304 0.58 16.44 0.67
CA ALA A 304 0.64 15.51 -0.45
C ALA A 304 1.09 16.22 -1.72
N TRP A 305 2.07 15.65 -2.42
CA TRP A 305 2.51 16.19 -3.70
C TRP A 305 3.15 15.12 -4.58
N GLY A 306 3.12 15.35 -5.90
CA GLY A 306 3.72 14.47 -6.91
C GLY A 306 3.09 13.07 -6.99
N ASN A 307 1.93 12.84 -6.37
CA ASN A 307 1.27 11.54 -6.45
C ASN A 307 0.56 11.38 -7.80
N GLN A 308 0.54 10.15 -8.31
CA GLN A 308 -0.16 9.76 -9.53
C GLN A 308 -1.34 8.85 -9.16
N LEU A 309 -2.57 9.32 -9.36
CA LEU A 309 -3.79 8.55 -9.13
C LEU A 309 -4.38 8.08 -10.45
N ASN A 310 -4.53 6.77 -10.63
CA ASN A 310 -5.27 6.15 -11.71
C ASN A 310 -6.62 5.66 -11.14
N LEU A 311 -7.69 6.39 -11.44
CA LEU A 311 -9.01 6.16 -10.86
C LEU A 311 -9.95 5.47 -11.85
N SER A 312 -10.58 4.39 -11.39
CA SER A 312 -11.67 3.69 -12.08
C SER A 312 -12.91 3.69 -11.20
N HIS A 313 -14.07 4.03 -11.77
CA HIS A 313 -15.37 4.00 -11.08
C HIS A 313 -16.44 3.49 -12.05
N ARG A 314 -17.56 3.01 -11.51
CA ARG A 314 -18.74 2.58 -12.30
C ARG A 314 -19.47 3.72 -13.02
N ASP A 315 -19.21 4.96 -12.63
CA ASP A 315 -19.87 6.14 -13.21
C ASP A 315 -19.14 6.48 -14.50
N THR A 316 -19.88 6.82 -15.54
CA THR A 316 -19.31 7.11 -16.86
C THR A 316 -18.75 8.52 -16.97
N VAL A 317 -19.16 9.42 -16.05
CA VAL A 317 -18.79 10.83 -16.02
C VAL A 317 -17.98 11.13 -14.77
N PHE A 318 -16.79 11.69 -14.97
CA PHE A 318 -15.95 12.16 -13.88
C PHE A 318 -16.25 13.62 -13.56
N ILE A 319 -16.78 13.88 -12.36
CA ILE A 319 -16.96 15.21 -11.81
C ILE A 319 -15.98 15.36 -10.65
N PRO A 320 -14.82 16.01 -10.84
CA PRO A 320 -13.70 15.92 -9.89
C PRO A 320 -14.08 16.15 -8.43
N HIS A 321 -14.87 17.18 -8.11
CA HIS A 321 -15.26 17.52 -6.74
C HIS A 321 -16.17 16.49 -6.06
N LYS A 322 -16.85 15.62 -6.83
CA LYS A 322 -17.63 14.50 -6.25
C LYS A 322 -16.74 13.36 -5.79
N PHE A 323 -15.59 13.17 -6.43
CA PHE A 323 -14.69 12.07 -6.12
C PHE A 323 -13.51 12.50 -5.24
N LEU A 324 -13.02 13.72 -5.44
CA LEU A 324 -11.75 14.17 -4.93
C LEU A 324 -11.87 15.46 -4.11
N THR A 325 -11.12 15.52 -3.02
CA THR A 325 -10.76 16.77 -2.36
C THR A 325 -9.25 16.96 -2.51
N ASP A 326 -8.81 18.09 -3.05
CA ASP A 326 -7.39 18.41 -3.20
C ASP A 326 -7.03 19.64 -2.35
N ARG A 327 -6.37 19.38 -1.22
CA ARG A 327 -5.86 20.40 -0.29
C ARG A 327 -4.36 20.60 -0.41
N ALA A 328 -3.69 19.88 -1.31
CA ALA A 328 -2.26 19.96 -1.46
C ALA A 328 -1.79 21.40 -1.66
N VAL A 329 -0.79 21.84 -0.88
CA VAL A 329 -0.18 23.16 -1.05
C VAL A 329 0.61 23.20 -2.35
N THR A 330 1.33 22.11 -2.64
CA THR A 330 2.08 21.93 -3.90
C THR A 330 1.18 21.22 -4.93
N PRO A 331 0.75 21.90 -5.99
CA PRO A 331 -0.31 21.45 -6.91
C PRO A 331 0.18 20.42 -7.95
N THR A 332 0.94 19.41 -7.54
CA THR A 332 1.60 18.45 -8.44
C THR A 332 0.98 17.05 -8.42
N ASN A 333 -0.11 16.83 -7.67
CA ASN A 333 -0.84 15.57 -7.73
C ASN A 333 -1.62 15.46 -9.04
N GLN A 334 -1.47 14.33 -9.71
CA GLN A 334 -2.08 14.06 -11.00
C GLN A 334 -3.07 12.90 -10.90
N VAL A 335 -4.13 12.98 -11.71
CA VAL A 335 -5.25 12.06 -11.76
C VAL A 335 -5.48 11.68 -13.22
N THR A 336 -5.58 10.38 -13.47
CA THR A 336 -6.11 9.82 -14.71
C THR A 336 -7.42 9.10 -14.41
N TRP A 337 -8.26 8.99 -15.44
CA TRP A 337 -9.61 8.46 -15.32
C TRP A 337 -9.94 7.57 -16.53
N ALA A 338 -10.50 6.39 -16.26
CA ALA A 338 -10.78 5.38 -17.28
C ALA A 338 -11.98 5.67 -18.20
N GLY A 339 -12.74 6.76 -17.99
CA GLY A 339 -13.97 7.08 -18.74
C GLY A 339 -13.88 8.29 -19.68
N ALA A 340 -14.99 9.04 -19.78
CA ALA A 340 -15.03 10.28 -20.55
C ALA A 340 -14.13 11.36 -19.91
N PRO A 341 -13.61 12.33 -20.70
CA PRO A 341 -12.87 13.45 -20.14
C PRO A 341 -13.71 14.20 -19.09
N PRO A 342 -13.07 14.84 -18.08
CA PRO A 342 -13.79 15.72 -17.17
C PRO A 342 -14.51 16.85 -17.95
N PRO A 343 -15.62 17.39 -17.43
CA PRO A 343 -16.38 18.45 -18.10
C PRO A 343 -15.54 19.73 -18.25
N ILE A 344 -15.82 20.47 -19.33
CA ILE A 344 -15.30 21.82 -19.53
C ILE A 344 -15.81 22.72 -18.40
N ARG A 345 -14.95 23.61 -17.91
CA ARG A 345 -15.30 24.54 -16.83
C ARG A 345 -14.98 25.97 -17.24
N GLU A 346 -15.89 26.87 -16.92
CA GLU A 346 -15.63 28.31 -16.95
C GLU A 346 -15.13 28.76 -15.58
N ILE A 347 -14.19 29.70 -15.60
CA ILE A 347 -13.65 30.33 -14.39
C ILE A 347 -13.92 31.82 -14.50
N ASP A 348 -14.58 32.36 -13.48
CA ASP A 348 -14.77 33.79 -13.34
C ASP A 348 -13.42 34.45 -13.05
N ALA A 349 -12.93 35.24 -13.99
CA ALA A 349 -11.77 36.10 -13.78
C ALA A 349 -12.23 37.54 -13.53
N THR A 350 -11.43 38.28 -12.77
CA THR A 350 -11.65 39.71 -12.51
C THR A 350 -10.69 40.56 -13.34
N ALA A 351 -11.00 41.85 -13.50
CA ALA A 351 -9.99 42.82 -13.93
C ALA A 351 -8.85 42.87 -12.89
N GLY A 352 -7.66 43.30 -13.32
CA GLY A 352 -6.45 43.33 -12.53
C GLY A 352 -5.51 42.17 -12.82
N GLU A 353 -4.83 41.69 -11.78
CA GLU A 353 -3.98 40.50 -11.84
C GLU A 353 -4.76 39.28 -11.36
N PHE A 354 -4.70 38.21 -12.14
CA PHE A 354 -5.34 36.94 -11.86
C PHE A 354 -4.31 35.82 -12.00
N VAL A 355 -4.32 34.89 -11.05
CA VAL A 355 -3.41 33.74 -11.03
C VAL A 355 -4.23 32.47 -11.09
N TYR A 356 -3.99 31.68 -12.13
CA TYR A 356 -4.54 30.33 -12.29
C TYR A 356 -3.46 29.30 -12.07
N VAL A 357 -3.79 28.21 -11.39
CA VAL A 357 -2.90 27.06 -11.19
C VAL A 357 -3.60 25.81 -11.69
N GLN A 358 -2.97 25.11 -12.64
CA GLN A 358 -3.52 23.87 -13.17
C GLN A 358 -3.34 22.73 -12.16
N ARG A 359 -4.44 22.05 -11.80
CA ARG A 359 -4.45 20.96 -10.82
C ARG A 359 -5.07 19.69 -11.40
N LEU A 360 -4.67 18.54 -10.84
CA LEU A 360 -5.20 17.19 -11.05
C LEU A 360 -5.04 16.59 -12.46
N PHE A 361 -5.19 17.35 -13.54
CA PHE A 361 -5.05 16.82 -14.90
C PHE A 361 -4.50 17.91 -15.82
N PRO A 362 -3.80 17.55 -16.92
CA PRO A 362 -3.47 18.50 -17.96
C PRO A 362 -4.73 19.07 -18.62
N ALA A 363 -4.66 20.30 -19.09
CA ALA A 363 -5.79 20.99 -19.72
C ALA A 363 -5.33 22.04 -20.74
N VAL A 364 -6.24 22.44 -21.61
CA VAL A 364 -6.10 23.69 -22.38
C VAL A 364 -6.83 24.79 -21.62
N LEU A 365 -6.13 25.88 -21.30
CA LEU A 365 -6.73 27.12 -20.83
C LEU A 365 -6.96 28.03 -22.04
N ARG A 366 -8.22 28.35 -22.31
CA ARG A 366 -8.63 29.35 -23.30
C ARG A 366 -9.00 30.65 -22.58
N ILE A 367 -8.41 31.75 -23.05
CA ILE A 367 -8.59 33.12 -22.52
C ILE A 367 -9.24 33.94 -23.62
N VAL A 368 -10.40 34.55 -23.37
CA VAL A 368 -11.14 35.35 -24.35
C VAL A 368 -11.55 36.70 -23.76
N GLY A 369 -11.29 37.80 -24.48
CA GLY A 369 -11.74 39.13 -24.09
C GLY A 369 -10.89 39.81 -23.01
N GLY A 370 -11.51 40.64 -22.16
CA GLY A 370 -10.88 41.26 -20.99
C GLY A 370 -9.89 42.41 -21.23
N ASN A 371 -9.48 42.72 -22.46
CA ASN A 371 -8.35 43.65 -22.72
C ASN A 371 -7.10 43.23 -21.94
N VAL A 372 -6.66 41.99 -22.21
CA VAL A 372 -5.48 41.36 -21.58
C VAL A 372 -4.20 42.03 -22.06
N SER A 373 -3.43 42.57 -21.11
CA SER A 373 -2.15 43.25 -21.38
C SER A 373 -0.93 42.36 -21.17
N SER A 374 -1.05 41.29 -20.38
CA SER A 374 0.04 40.34 -20.13
C SER A 374 -0.49 38.96 -19.80
N VAL A 375 0.17 37.93 -20.32
CA VAL A 375 0.00 36.54 -19.89
C VAL A 375 1.38 35.93 -19.69
N VAL A 376 1.64 35.41 -18.50
CA VAL A 376 2.89 34.73 -18.15
C VAL A 376 2.57 33.30 -17.72
N LEU A 377 3.10 32.33 -18.46
CA LEU A 377 3.10 30.92 -18.06
C LEU A 377 4.37 30.65 -17.25
N VAL A 378 4.21 30.05 -16.07
CA VAL A 378 5.31 29.60 -15.20
C VAL A 378 5.24 28.08 -15.07
N ARG A 379 6.35 27.40 -15.32
CA ARG A 379 6.50 25.95 -15.24
C ARG A 379 7.80 25.62 -14.50
N GLY A 380 7.69 25.22 -13.24
CA GLY A 380 8.87 25.09 -12.38
C GLY A 380 9.58 26.44 -12.26
N ASP A 381 10.86 26.47 -12.61
CA ASP A 381 11.69 27.69 -12.60
C ASP A 381 11.64 28.47 -13.94
N ASP A 382 11.04 27.89 -14.99
CA ASP A 382 10.93 28.52 -16.30
C ASP A 382 9.68 29.40 -16.40
N HIS A 383 9.79 30.47 -17.21
CA HIS A 383 8.65 31.32 -17.54
C HIS A 383 8.63 31.75 -19.01
N VAL A 384 7.43 31.89 -19.56
CA VAL A 384 7.19 32.37 -20.92
C VAL A 384 6.16 33.49 -20.87
N SER A 385 6.57 34.68 -21.32
CA SER A 385 5.68 35.83 -21.47
C SER A 385 5.10 35.86 -22.87
N TYR A 386 3.80 36.07 -22.96
CA TYR A 386 3.10 36.17 -24.23
C TYR A 386 2.62 37.60 -24.49
N PRO A 387 2.65 38.07 -25.76
CA PRO A 387 2.15 39.41 -26.11
C PRO A 387 0.63 39.52 -25.89
N PRO A 388 0.08 40.75 -25.78
CA PRO A 388 -1.37 40.97 -25.76
C PRO A 388 -2.09 40.30 -26.94
N ALA A 389 -3.25 39.69 -26.67
CA ALA A 389 -4.12 39.11 -27.69
C ALA A 389 -5.58 39.13 -27.21
N THR A 390 -6.53 39.23 -28.15
CA THR A 390 -7.98 39.17 -27.86
C THR A 390 -8.44 37.77 -27.48
N GLU A 391 -7.68 36.76 -27.90
CA GLU A 391 -7.89 35.35 -27.60
C GLU A 391 -6.55 34.63 -27.50
N ARG A 392 -6.45 33.65 -26.59
CA ARG A 392 -5.26 32.83 -26.39
C ARG A 392 -5.62 31.45 -25.87
N GLU A 393 -4.92 30.44 -26.36
CA GLU A 393 -4.95 29.08 -25.80
C GLU A 393 -3.57 28.70 -25.27
N LEU A 394 -3.54 28.05 -24.11
CA LEU A 394 -2.33 27.56 -23.45
C LEU A 394 -2.53 26.10 -23.07
N VAL A 395 -1.58 25.23 -23.44
CA VAL A 395 -1.54 23.85 -22.96
C VAL A 395 -0.83 23.82 -21.61
N LEU A 396 -1.55 23.40 -20.58
CA LEU A 396 -1.10 23.38 -19.20
C LEU A 396 -0.89 21.96 -18.71
N SER A 397 0.30 21.71 -18.16
CA SER A 397 0.60 20.56 -17.32
C SER A 397 0.10 20.80 -15.89
N VAL A 398 -0.07 19.72 -15.12
CA VAL A 398 -0.34 19.84 -13.68
C VAL A 398 0.81 20.57 -13.01
N GLY A 399 0.49 21.57 -12.18
CA GLY A 399 1.44 22.42 -11.50
C GLY A 399 1.83 23.69 -12.26
N ASP A 400 1.49 23.81 -13.55
CA ASP A 400 1.69 25.05 -14.30
C ASP A 400 0.87 26.18 -13.67
N THR A 401 1.46 27.38 -13.62
CA THR A 401 0.82 28.59 -13.14
C THR A 401 0.71 29.60 -14.28
N VAL A 402 -0.46 30.20 -14.47
CA VAL A 402 -0.69 31.26 -15.46
C VAL A 402 -1.04 32.54 -14.71
N ARG A 403 -0.25 33.59 -14.93
CA ARG A 403 -0.54 34.95 -14.44
C ARG A 403 -1.09 35.78 -15.59
N ILE A 404 -2.27 36.35 -15.41
CA ILE A 404 -2.99 37.14 -16.41
C ILE A 404 -3.18 38.54 -15.85
N THR A 405 -2.79 39.56 -16.62
CA THR A 405 -3.09 40.96 -16.32
C THR A 405 -4.08 41.49 -17.35
N SER A 406 -5.20 42.03 -16.88
CA SER A 406 -6.33 42.40 -17.73
C SER A 406 -7.03 43.67 -17.21
N THR A 407 -7.45 44.57 -18.09
CA THR A 407 -8.14 45.82 -17.66
C THR A 407 -9.66 45.66 -17.55
N ALA A 408 -10.21 44.59 -18.10
CA ALA A 408 -11.57 44.11 -17.94
C ALA A 408 -11.55 42.59 -17.66
N PRO A 409 -12.63 42.01 -17.10
CA PRO A 409 -12.74 40.57 -16.87
C PRO A 409 -12.61 39.76 -18.17
N PRO A 410 -11.59 38.88 -18.33
CA PRO A 410 -11.58 37.90 -19.42
C PRO A 410 -12.48 36.70 -19.07
N LEU A 411 -13.01 36.01 -20.08
CA LEU A 411 -13.60 34.68 -19.91
C LEU A 411 -12.49 33.64 -19.96
N LEU A 412 -12.41 32.80 -18.93
CA LEU A 412 -11.46 31.68 -18.88
C LEU A 412 -12.22 30.36 -18.99
N THR A 413 -11.80 29.52 -19.93
CA THR A 413 -12.36 28.19 -20.13
C THR A 413 -11.27 27.15 -19.99
N ILE A 414 -11.48 26.19 -19.09
CA ILE A 414 -10.61 25.03 -18.89
C ILE A 414 -11.18 23.84 -19.64
N ILE A 415 -10.41 23.31 -20.58
CA ILE A 415 -10.77 22.16 -21.40
C ILE A 415 -9.84 21.01 -21.00
N PRO A 416 -10.30 20.07 -20.15
CA PRO A 416 -9.47 18.95 -19.69
C PRO A 416 -8.99 18.07 -20.84
N MET A 417 -7.73 17.67 -20.81
CA MET A 417 -7.17 16.74 -21.79
C MET A 417 -7.39 15.31 -21.34
N LYS A 418 -7.83 14.43 -22.25
CA LYS A 418 -7.87 13.00 -21.97
C LYS A 418 -6.45 12.45 -22.01
N MET A 419 -5.89 12.17 -20.84
CA MET A 419 -4.68 11.38 -20.71
C MET A 419 -5.01 9.92 -21.04
N ARG A 420 -4.26 9.32 -21.96
CA ARG A 420 -4.39 7.89 -22.30
C ARG A 420 -3.45 7.05 -21.46
#